data_AF-A0A1J8R7X5-F1
#
_entry.id   AF-A0A1J8R7X5-F1
#
_cell.length_a   1.000
_cell.length_b   1.000
_cell.length_c   1.000
_cell.angle_alpha   90.00
_cell.angle_beta   90.00
_cell.angle_gamma   90.00
#
_symmetry.space_group_name_H-M   'P 1'
#
loop_
_entity.id
_entity.type
_entity.pdbx_description
1 polymer ?
#
loop_
_entity_poly.entity_id
_entity_poly.type
_entity_poly.pdbx_seq_one_letter_code
_entity_poly.pdbx_strand_id
1 'polypeptide(L)'
;MTNREAGSARTGVTETAMTLGRYPDPDERCLRVWYDLSGAGTIEIPDWQYFNAQGLYVFDCVVVLFDDRFTDADIAILQNCRRFQIPTYIVCSKADRRIRNIMNEMGYDSEDDGVDQMQRIPYANLPDQKVYIVSSNCLRVVAKGGQPKTVIDEIHLVNDLYTEAQFRRARRKPTGEFFTGVSTVEA
;
A
#
# COMPACT_ATOMS: atom_id res chain seq x y z
N MET A 1 -17.20 6.49 1.89
CA MET A 1 -16.10 6.46 2.87
C MET A 1 -15.26 7.70 2.65
N THR A 2 -15.73 8.76 3.28
CA THR A 2 -14.95 9.90 3.72
C THR A 2 -14.41 9.59 5.12
N ASN A 3 -13.34 10.24 5.57
CA ASN A 3 -12.76 10.06 6.92
C ASN A 3 -13.72 10.38 8.09
N ARG A 4 -14.96 10.81 7.78
CA ARG A 4 -16.02 11.13 8.74
C ARG A 4 -17.07 10.01 8.90
N GLU A 5 -17.03 8.98 8.06
CA GLU A 5 -17.98 7.86 8.12
C GLU A 5 -17.55 6.81 9.15
N ALA A 6 -18.53 6.17 9.82
CA ALA A 6 -18.27 5.08 10.77
C ALA A 6 -17.50 3.93 10.11
N GLY A 7 -16.47 3.42 10.78
CA GLY A 7 -15.58 2.38 10.23
C GLY A 7 -14.49 2.88 9.28
N SER A 8 -14.40 4.20 9.01
CA SER A 8 -13.27 4.78 8.25
C SER A 8 -12.10 5.12 9.16
N ALA A 9 -10.89 5.06 8.61
CA ALA A 9 -9.70 5.58 9.30
C ALA A 9 -9.87 7.09 9.57
N ARG A 10 -9.71 7.46 10.84
CA ARG A 10 -9.76 8.86 11.27
C ARG A 10 -8.39 9.47 11.04
N THR A 11 -8.32 10.52 10.26
CA THR A 11 -7.11 11.33 10.12
C THR A 11 -7.14 12.46 11.15
N GLY A 12 -6.04 12.66 11.89
CA GLY A 12 -5.92 13.69 12.91
C GLY A 12 -4.53 14.31 12.94
N VAL A 13 -4.42 15.57 13.37
CA VAL A 13 -3.15 16.33 13.43
C VAL A 13 -2.29 15.92 14.63
N THR A 14 -2.82 15.07 15.51
CA THR A 14 -2.18 14.64 16.76
C THR A 14 -2.24 13.12 16.83
N GLU A 15 -1.46 12.45 15.99
CA GLU A 15 -1.31 10.99 16.00
C GLU A 15 -0.39 10.57 17.16
N THR A 16 -0.79 10.82 18.40
CA THR A 16 -0.06 10.33 19.59
C THR A 16 -0.71 9.07 20.15
N ALA A 17 -1.00 8.10 19.26
CA ALA A 17 -1.56 6.83 19.67
C ALA A 17 -0.81 5.69 18.99
N MET A 18 -0.18 4.83 19.79
CA MET A 18 0.38 3.53 19.40
C MET A 18 -0.72 2.52 18.99
N THR A 19 -1.87 3.01 18.53
CA THR A 19 -3.09 2.21 18.36
C THR A 19 -3.24 1.84 16.90
N LEU A 20 -2.84 0.60 16.59
CA LEU A 20 -3.06 -0.06 15.31
C LEU A 20 -4.56 -0.02 14.93
N GLY A 21 -4.89 0.65 13.82
CA GLY A 21 -6.25 0.69 13.29
C GLY A 21 -6.54 -0.53 12.43
N ARG A 22 -7.51 -1.38 12.80
CA ARG A 22 -7.87 -2.58 12.02
C ARG A 22 -9.15 -2.36 11.21
N TYR A 23 -9.08 -2.57 9.89
CA TYR A 23 -10.16 -2.33 8.94
C TYR A 23 -10.42 -3.60 8.09
N PRO A 24 -11.41 -4.43 8.45
CA PRO A 24 -11.80 -5.57 7.62
C PRO A 24 -12.43 -5.08 6.30
N ASP A 25 -12.32 -5.90 5.25
CA ASP A 25 -13.01 -5.66 3.99
C ASP A 25 -14.54 -5.62 4.21
N PRO A 26 -15.28 -4.70 3.56
CA PRO A 26 -16.74 -4.67 3.66
C PRO A 26 -17.42 -5.95 3.15
N ASP A 27 -16.78 -6.70 2.24
CA ASP A 27 -17.27 -8.02 1.83
C ASP A 27 -16.73 -9.10 2.78
N GLU A 28 -17.59 -9.71 3.58
CA GLU A 28 -17.21 -10.76 4.55
C GLU A 28 -16.56 -12.00 3.90
N ARG A 29 -16.83 -12.24 2.60
CA ARG A 29 -16.18 -13.31 1.84
C ARG A 29 -14.71 -12.98 1.55
N CYS A 30 -14.35 -11.71 1.64
CA CYS A 30 -13.00 -11.23 1.48
C CYS A 30 -12.31 -11.17 2.83
N LEU A 31 -11.53 -12.21 3.14
CA LEU A 31 -10.73 -12.32 4.38
C LEU A 31 -9.52 -11.34 4.43
N ARG A 32 -9.61 -10.19 3.74
CA ARG A 32 -8.58 -9.14 3.77
C ARG A 32 -8.84 -8.25 4.97
N VAL A 33 -7.77 -7.91 5.67
CA VAL A 33 -7.82 -6.98 6.78
C VAL A 33 -6.70 -5.97 6.55
N TRP A 34 -7.06 -4.71 6.53
CA TRP A 34 -6.12 -3.60 6.41
C TRP A 34 -5.78 -3.08 7.79
N TYR A 35 -4.53 -2.65 7.94
CA TYR A 35 -4.01 -2.11 9.17
C TYR A 35 -3.43 -0.74 8.89
N ASP A 36 -3.94 0.26 9.60
CA ASP A 36 -3.41 1.60 9.60
C ASP A 36 -2.41 1.74 10.76
N LEU A 37 -1.18 2.09 10.40
CA LEU A 37 -0.02 2.16 11.28
C LEU A 37 0.46 3.60 11.30
N SER A 38 0.70 4.14 12.49
CA SER A 38 1.27 5.47 12.64
C SER A 38 2.68 5.52 12.03
N GLY A 39 2.97 6.55 11.24
CA GLY A 39 4.25 6.69 10.55
C GLY A 39 5.46 6.68 11.51
N ALA A 40 6.61 6.20 11.03
CA ALA A 40 7.82 6.06 11.85
C ALA A 40 8.28 7.37 12.49
N GLY A 41 8.15 8.50 11.79
CA GLY A 41 8.50 9.84 12.31
C GLY A 41 7.54 10.39 13.38
N THR A 42 6.44 9.70 13.66
CA THR A 42 5.43 10.10 14.65
C THR A 42 5.66 9.43 16.01
N ILE A 43 6.53 8.41 16.08
CA ILE A 43 6.80 7.63 17.28
C ILE A 43 8.25 7.86 17.69
N GLU A 44 8.53 7.97 19.00
CA GLU A 44 9.90 8.06 19.55
C GLU A 44 10.62 6.69 19.49
N ILE A 45 10.73 6.11 18.30
CA ILE A 45 11.46 4.87 18.04
C ILE A 45 12.49 5.17 16.95
N PRO A 46 13.75 4.74 17.10
CA PRO A 46 14.73 4.87 16.02
C PRO A 46 14.24 4.18 14.74
N ASP A 47 14.39 4.83 13.60
CA ASP A 47 13.93 4.37 12.28
C ASP A 47 14.21 2.88 12.00
N TRP A 48 15.42 2.42 12.34
CA TRP A 48 15.85 1.04 12.12
C TRP A 48 15.15 0.00 13.00
N GLN A 49 14.58 0.41 14.15
CA GLN A 49 13.83 -0.47 15.06
C GLN A 49 12.35 -0.55 14.69
N TYR A 50 11.81 0.45 13.97
CA TYR A 50 10.39 0.59 13.69
C TYR A 50 9.77 -0.69 13.10
N PHE A 51 10.43 -1.31 12.11
CA PHE A 51 9.93 -2.52 11.45
C PHE A 51 9.64 -3.67 12.44
N ASN A 52 10.55 -3.90 13.39
CA ASN A 52 10.39 -4.96 14.39
C ASN A 52 9.44 -4.55 15.50
N ALA A 53 9.52 -3.29 15.96
CA ALA A 53 8.69 -2.76 17.04
C ALA A 53 7.20 -2.76 16.68
N GLN A 54 6.87 -2.40 15.43
CA GLN A 54 5.50 -2.44 14.91
C GLN A 54 5.08 -3.83 14.39
N GLY A 55 5.96 -4.82 14.48
CA GLY A 55 5.65 -6.19 14.08
C GLY A 55 5.38 -6.34 12.58
N LEU A 56 6.01 -5.53 11.70
CA LEU A 56 5.68 -5.52 10.28
C LEU A 56 5.90 -6.87 9.58
N TYR A 57 6.73 -7.73 10.18
CA TYR A 57 7.02 -9.08 9.68
C TYR A 57 5.82 -10.04 9.68
N VAL A 58 4.73 -9.71 10.38
CA VAL A 58 3.53 -10.57 10.41
C VAL A 58 2.59 -10.32 9.23
N PHE A 59 2.78 -9.24 8.47
CA PHE A 59 1.89 -8.87 7.38
C PHE A 59 2.22 -9.60 6.08
N ASP A 60 1.18 -9.91 5.32
CA ASP A 60 1.29 -10.57 4.03
C ASP A 60 1.87 -9.65 2.94
N CYS A 61 1.72 -8.34 3.10
CA CYS A 61 2.32 -7.29 2.29
C CYS A 61 2.37 -5.98 3.10
N VAL A 62 3.26 -5.06 2.70
CA VAL A 62 3.37 -3.72 3.28
C VAL A 62 3.17 -2.67 2.19
N VAL A 63 2.35 -1.66 2.45
CA VAL A 63 2.19 -0.49 1.58
C VAL A 63 2.86 0.69 2.26
N VAL A 64 3.89 1.25 1.64
CA VAL A 64 4.59 2.44 2.14
C VAL A 64 4.00 3.66 1.43
N LEU A 65 3.21 4.43 2.16
CA LEU A 65 2.55 5.62 1.65
C LEU A 65 3.38 6.86 1.98
N PHE A 66 3.69 7.67 0.98
CA PHE A 66 4.37 8.95 1.17
C PHE A 66 3.71 10.05 0.33
N ASP A 67 4.06 11.31 0.59
CA ASP A 67 3.55 12.46 -0.16
C ASP A 67 4.67 13.24 -0.86
N ASP A 68 5.37 14.09 -0.12
CA ASP A 68 6.37 15.03 -0.62
C ASP A 68 7.80 14.53 -0.31
N ARG A 69 7.98 13.74 0.75
CA ARG A 69 9.30 13.26 1.21
C ARG A 69 9.30 11.75 1.41
N PHE A 70 10.37 11.14 0.93
CA PHE A 70 10.72 9.74 1.20
C PHE A 70 11.86 9.75 2.23
N THR A 71 11.68 9.08 3.36
CA THR A 71 12.56 9.19 4.53
C THR A 71 13.47 7.99 4.69
N ASP A 72 14.53 8.13 5.51
CA ASP A 72 15.42 7.00 5.85
C ASP A 72 14.66 5.87 6.56
N ALA A 73 13.61 6.20 7.32
CA ALA A 73 12.69 5.22 7.89
C ALA A 73 11.97 4.40 6.82
N ASP A 74 11.48 5.03 5.76
CA ASP A 74 10.83 4.33 4.65
C ASP A 74 11.81 3.37 3.96
N ILE A 75 13.05 3.83 3.74
CA ILE A 75 14.13 3.01 3.19
C ILE A 75 14.40 1.82 4.11
N ALA A 76 14.50 2.03 5.42
CA ALA A 76 14.75 0.98 6.41
C ALA A 76 13.60 -0.05 6.44
N ILE A 77 12.34 0.40 6.33
CA ILE A 77 11.17 -0.49 6.23
C ILE A 77 11.27 -1.37 4.98
N LEU A 78 11.57 -0.77 3.82
CA LEU A 78 11.67 -1.51 2.55
C LEU A 78 12.83 -2.50 2.56
N GLN A 79 13.99 -2.12 3.10
CA GLN A 79 15.15 -3.01 3.23
C GLN A 79 14.83 -4.23 4.12
N ASN A 80 14.15 -4.01 5.26
CA ASN A 80 13.71 -5.10 6.11
C ASN A 80 12.67 -5.98 5.41
N CYS A 81 11.66 -5.40 4.75
CA CYS A 81 10.69 -6.18 3.99
C CYS A 81 11.36 -7.07 2.94
N ARG A 82 12.36 -6.55 2.21
CA ARG A 82 13.17 -7.32 1.25
C ARG A 82 13.87 -8.49 1.92
N ARG A 83 14.46 -8.28 3.11
CA ARG A 83 15.13 -9.33 3.90
C ARG A 83 14.16 -10.43 4.34
N PHE A 84 12.93 -10.07 4.71
CA PHE A 84 11.88 -11.00 5.14
C PHE A 84 11.01 -11.52 3.98
N GLN A 85 11.33 -11.17 2.72
CA GLN A 85 10.58 -11.56 1.52
C GLN A 85 9.09 -11.14 1.56
N ILE A 86 8.84 -9.98 2.18
CA ILE A 86 7.52 -9.36 2.27
C ILE A 86 7.36 -8.43 1.06
N PRO A 87 6.30 -8.59 0.25
CA PRO A 87 5.99 -7.71 -0.86
C PRO A 87 5.72 -6.31 -0.36
N THR A 88 6.31 -5.34 -1.04
CA THR A 88 6.14 -3.93 -0.75
C THR A 88 5.54 -3.20 -1.93
N TYR A 89 4.74 -2.19 -1.64
CA TYR A 89 4.17 -1.28 -2.65
C TYR A 89 4.44 0.14 -2.20
N ILE A 90 5.16 0.91 -3.02
CA ILE A 90 5.53 2.29 -2.72
C ILE A 90 4.48 3.19 -3.39
N VAL A 91 3.76 3.98 -2.61
CA VAL A 91 2.61 4.75 -3.11
C VAL A 91 2.77 6.24 -2.77
N CYS A 92 2.71 7.09 -3.79
CA CYS A 92 2.68 8.55 -3.64
C CYS A 92 1.24 9.06 -3.73
N SER A 93 0.71 9.63 -2.64
CA SER A 93 -0.74 9.90 -2.48
C SER A 93 -1.23 11.28 -2.93
N LYS A 94 -0.33 12.27 -3.09
CA LYS A 94 -0.68 13.67 -3.40
C LYS A 94 -0.30 14.09 -4.82
N ALA A 95 -0.40 13.16 -5.77
CA ALA A 95 -0.12 13.41 -7.17
C ALA A 95 -0.91 14.61 -7.72
N ASP A 96 -2.17 14.76 -7.29
CA ASP A 96 -3.10 15.79 -7.78
C ASP A 96 -2.69 17.23 -7.39
N ARG A 97 -2.09 17.42 -6.21
CA ARG A 97 -1.55 18.73 -5.80
C ARG A 97 -0.30 19.05 -6.61
N ARG A 98 0.52 18.04 -6.88
CA ARG A 98 1.77 18.18 -7.62
C ARG A 98 1.54 18.47 -9.11
N ILE A 99 0.60 17.74 -9.73
CA ILE A 99 0.13 17.99 -11.10
C ILE A 99 -0.38 19.43 -11.23
N ARG A 100 -1.22 19.88 -10.28
CA ARG A 100 -1.72 21.27 -10.27
C ARG A 100 -0.63 22.31 -10.07
N ASN A 101 0.37 22.04 -9.24
CA ASN A 101 1.49 22.97 -9.05
C ASN A 101 2.32 23.09 -10.34
N ILE A 102 2.67 21.97 -10.99
CA ILE A 102 3.39 21.96 -12.27
C ILE A 102 2.59 22.68 -13.36
N MET A 103 1.29 22.40 -13.45
CA MET A 103 0.34 23.07 -14.36
C MET A 103 0.32 24.60 -14.17
N ASN A 104 0.41 25.07 -12.93
CA ASN A 104 0.40 26.50 -12.62
C ASN A 104 1.78 27.16 -12.82
N GLU A 105 2.86 26.44 -12.57
CA GLU A 105 4.24 26.92 -12.75
C GLU A 105 4.64 27.00 -14.24
N MET A 106 4.15 26.07 -15.07
CA MET A 106 4.50 26.01 -16.49
C MET A 106 3.69 26.98 -17.37
N GLY A 107 2.69 27.68 -16.82
CA GLY A 107 1.89 28.70 -17.53
C GLY A 107 1.33 28.19 -18.86
N TYR A 108 0.12 27.62 -18.83
CA TYR A 108 -0.55 27.06 -20.02
C TYR A 108 -0.49 28.00 -21.25
N ASP A 109 0.47 27.73 -22.13
CA ASP A 109 0.36 28.01 -23.55
C ASP A 109 0.22 26.66 -24.25
N SER A 110 -0.81 26.55 -25.07
CA SER A 110 -1.26 25.32 -25.70
C SER A 110 -0.18 24.72 -26.61
N GLU A 111 -0.12 23.37 -26.62
CA GLU A 111 0.59 22.49 -27.56
C GLU A 111 2.07 22.17 -27.27
N ASP A 112 2.37 21.43 -26.19
CA ASP A 112 3.52 20.49 -26.19
C ASP A 112 3.49 19.50 -25.01
N ASP A 113 3.47 18.20 -25.30
CA ASP A 113 4.01 17.00 -24.62
C ASP A 113 4.26 16.96 -23.08
N GLY A 114 3.44 17.64 -22.27
CA GLY A 114 3.58 17.74 -20.80
C GLY A 114 3.42 16.44 -19.98
N VAL A 115 3.24 15.29 -20.63
CA VAL A 115 3.09 13.99 -19.96
C VAL A 115 4.44 13.34 -19.62
N ASP A 116 5.50 13.65 -20.36
CA ASP A 116 6.81 12.98 -20.22
C ASP A 116 7.69 13.59 -19.10
N GLN A 117 7.44 14.86 -18.73
CA GLN A 117 8.13 15.51 -17.60
C GLN A 117 7.55 15.09 -16.23
N MET A 118 6.37 14.48 -16.18
CA MET A 118 5.72 14.01 -14.96
C MET A 118 6.51 12.88 -14.27
N GLN A 119 7.26 12.09 -15.04
CA GLN A 119 8.03 10.94 -14.56
C GLN A 119 9.46 11.29 -14.10
N ARG A 120 9.91 12.54 -14.30
CA ARG A 120 11.32 12.94 -14.17
C ARG A 120 11.67 13.69 -12.89
N ILE A 121 10.81 13.69 -11.87
CA ILE A 121 11.19 14.28 -10.58
C ILE A 121 11.88 13.19 -9.74
N PRO A 122 13.20 13.30 -9.50
CA PRO A 122 13.92 12.29 -8.75
C PRO A 122 13.48 12.42 -7.31
N TYR A 123 12.63 11.49 -6.86
CA TYR A 123 12.63 11.17 -5.44
C TYR A 123 14.02 10.58 -5.17
N ALA A 124 14.95 11.45 -4.77
CA ALA A 124 16.29 11.07 -4.42
C ALA A 124 16.20 9.97 -3.34
N ASN A 125 16.96 8.89 -3.51
CA ASN A 125 16.98 7.71 -2.63
C ASN A 125 15.80 6.74 -2.76
N LEU A 126 15.04 6.76 -3.86
CA LEU A 126 14.13 5.64 -4.12
C LEU A 126 14.92 4.35 -4.40
N PRO A 127 14.49 3.22 -3.83
CA PRO A 127 15.00 1.93 -4.25
C PRO A 127 14.61 1.66 -5.71
N ASP A 128 15.32 0.74 -6.36
CA ASP A 128 15.01 0.22 -7.70
C ASP A 128 13.73 -0.65 -7.65
N GLN A 129 12.60 0.01 -7.38
CA GLN A 129 11.29 -0.56 -7.20
C GLN A 129 10.25 0.42 -7.74
N LYS A 130 9.19 -0.11 -8.36
CA LYS A 130 8.09 0.68 -8.92
C LYS A 130 7.39 1.52 -7.83
N VAL A 131 7.21 2.81 -8.14
CA VAL A 131 6.39 3.73 -7.35
C VAL A 131 5.06 3.96 -8.07
N TYR A 132 3.96 3.82 -7.34
CA TYR A 132 2.61 4.07 -7.84
C TYR A 132 2.20 5.49 -7.47
N ILE A 133 1.89 6.29 -8.48
CA ILE A 133 1.41 7.66 -8.32
C ILE A 133 -0.12 7.62 -8.33
N VAL A 134 -0.75 8.04 -7.23
CA VAL A 134 -2.20 7.94 -7.07
C VAL A 134 -2.82 9.25 -6.59
N SER A 135 -4.08 9.47 -7.00
CA SER A 135 -4.99 10.42 -6.39
C SER A 135 -5.92 9.69 -5.43
N SER A 136 -6.06 10.19 -4.19
CA SER A 136 -6.99 9.61 -3.21
C SER A 136 -8.44 9.56 -3.73
N ASN A 137 -8.84 10.51 -4.56
CA ASN A 137 -10.18 10.55 -5.15
C ASN A 137 -10.38 9.43 -6.17
N CYS A 138 -9.44 9.23 -7.08
CA CYS A 138 -9.50 8.18 -8.09
C CYS A 138 -9.36 6.80 -7.44
N LEU A 139 -8.45 6.65 -6.48
CA LEU A 139 -8.21 5.37 -5.79
C LEU A 139 -9.47 4.89 -5.07
N ARG A 140 -10.21 5.81 -4.45
CA ARG A 140 -11.50 5.50 -3.82
C ARG A 140 -12.56 5.00 -4.80
N VAL A 141 -12.57 5.54 -6.03
CA VAL A 141 -13.50 5.09 -7.08
C VAL A 141 -13.09 3.70 -7.58
N VAL A 142 -11.80 3.50 -7.88
CA VAL A 142 -11.25 2.22 -8.36
C VAL A 142 -11.43 1.11 -7.31
N ALA A 143 -11.12 1.37 -6.05
CA ALA A 143 -11.26 0.40 -4.97
C ALA A 143 -12.70 -0.10 -4.78
N LYS A 144 -13.69 0.69 -5.22
CA LYS A 144 -15.12 0.32 -5.22
C LYS A 144 -15.59 -0.34 -6.51
N GLY A 145 -14.70 -0.64 -7.44
CA GLY A 145 -15.03 -1.19 -8.76
C GLY A 145 -15.60 -0.16 -9.74
N GLY A 146 -15.51 1.14 -9.42
CA GLY A 146 -15.89 2.20 -10.35
C GLY A 146 -14.77 2.51 -11.36
N GLN A 147 -15.11 3.28 -12.39
CA GLN A 147 -14.13 3.77 -13.38
C GLN A 147 -13.97 5.30 -13.29
N PRO A 148 -12.78 5.81 -12.92
CA PRO A 148 -12.50 7.24 -12.91
C PRO A 148 -12.38 7.79 -14.33
N LYS A 149 -12.60 9.10 -14.49
CA LYS A 149 -12.37 9.80 -15.76
C LYS A 149 -10.89 9.90 -16.13
N THR A 150 -10.02 9.96 -15.12
CA THR A 150 -8.57 10.07 -15.27
C THR A 150 -7.93 9.14 -14.25
N VAL A 151 -7.12 8.20 -14.73
CA VAL A 151 -6.39 7.22 -13.91
C VAL A 151 -4.91 7.44 -14.14
N ILE A 152 -4.13 7.43 -13.07
CA ILE A 152 -2.68 7.43 -13.11
C ILE A 152 -2.24 5.97 -12.90
N ASP A 153 -1.94 5.56 -11.67
CA ASP A 153 -1.55 4.19 -11.34
C ASP A 153 -2.57 3.43 -10.48
N GLU A 154 -3.75 4.01 -10.21
CA GLU A 154 -4.70 3.43 -9.24
C GLU A 154 -5.18 2.03 -9.64
N ILE A 155 -5.48 1.82 -10.94
CA ILE A 155 -5.90 0.52 -11.44
C ILE A 155 -4.77 -0.51 -11.30
N HIS A 156 -3.54 -0.12 -11.67
CA HIS A 156 -2.37 -0.99 -11.56
C HIS A 156 -2.09 -1.36 -10.10
N LEU A 157 -2.10 -0.39 -9.19
CA LEU A 157 -1.89 -0.62 -7.75
C LEU A 157 -2.90 -1.60 -7.18
N VAL A 158 -4.19 -1.39 -7.44
CA VAL A 158 -5.27 -2.24 -6.91
C VAL A 158 -5.17 -3.65 -7.49
N ASN A 159 -4.90 -3.78 -8.79
CA ASN A 159 -4.74 -5.08 -9.43
C ASN A 159 -3.53 -5.85 -8.90
N ASP A 160 -2.39 -5.19 -8.72
CA ASP A 160 -1.17 -5.83 -8.23
C ASP A 160 -1.37 -6.31 -6.77
N LEU A 161 -1.94 -5.45 -5.91
CA LEU A 161 -2.28 -5.80 -4.52
C LEU A 161 -3.24 -7.00 -4.45
N TYR A 162 -4.31 -7.00 -5.24
CA TYR A 162 -5.32 -8.05 -5.17
C TYR A 162 -4.86 -9.35 -5.79
N THR A 163 -4.13 -9.30 -6.91
CA THR A 163 -3.54 -10.48 -7.55
C THR A 163 -2.56 -11.17 -6.61
N GLU A 164 -1.64 -10.43 -6.00
CA GLU A 164 -0.64 -11.01 -5.09
C GLU A 164 -1.30 -11.60 -3.84
N ALA A 165 -2.30 -10.92 -3.28
CA ALA A 165 -3.06 -11.44 -2.13
C ALA A 165 -3.80 -12.75 -2.47
N GLN A 166 -4.37 -12.87 -3.68
CA GLN A 166 -5.01 -14.09 -4.14
C GLN A 166 -3.99 -15.22 -4.35
N PHE A 167 -2.86 -14.93 -5.00
CA PHE A 167 -1.80 -15.88 -5.27
C PHE A 167 -1.23 -16.50 -3.97
N ARG A 168 -0.97 -15.67 -2.96
CA ARG A 168 -0.45 -16.15 -1.67
C ARG A 168 -1.45 -17.01 -0.90
N ARG A 169 -2.74 -16.69 -0.98
CA ARG A 169 -3.80 -17.53 -0.39
C ARG A 169 -3.89 -18.89 -1.08
N ALA A 170 -3.74 -18.94 -2.39
CA ALA A 170 -3.72 -20.20 -3.14
C ALA A 170 -2.54 -21.10 -2.72
N ARG A 171 -1.34 -20.52 -2.51
CA ARG A 171 -0.15 -21.26 -2.05
C ARG A 171 -0.23 -21.76 -0.61
N ARG A 172 -1.04 -21.12 0.24
CA ARG A 172 -1.24 -21.51 1.64
C ARG A 172 -2.29 -22.61 1.84
N LYS A 173 -3.04 -23.00 0.80
CA LYS A 173 -3.91 -24.18 0.92
C LYS A 173 -3.01 -25.41 1.09
N PRO A 174 -3.10 -26.14 2.21
CA PRO A 174 -2.41 -27.41 2.31
C PRO A 174 -2.98 -28.33 1.23
N THR A 175 -2.12 -28.92 0.42
CA THR A 175 -2.47 -30.04 -0.44
C THR A 175 -2.99 -31.13 0.49
N GLY A 176 -4.30 -31.30 0.53
CA GLY A 176 -4.93 -32.35 1.33
C GLY A 176 -4.64 -33.71 0.70
N GLU A 177 -3.47 -34.28 0.97
CA GLU A 177 -3.30 -35.73 0.90
C GLU A 177 -3.96 -36.33 2.14
N PHE A 178 -5.26 -36.58 2.03
CA PHE A 178 -5.94 -37.53 2.89
C PHE A 178 -5.42 -38.94 2.53
N PHE A 179 -4.41 -39.42 3.26
CA PHE A 179 -4.09 -40.84 3.29
C PHE A 179 -5.22 -41.58 4.02
N THR A 180 -6.29 -41.93 3.31
CA THR A 180 -7.21 -42.98 3.73
C THR A 180 -6.64 -44.32 3.31
N GLY A 181 -5.64 -44.80 4.05
CA GLY A 181 -5.17 -46.17 3.97
C GLY A 181 -5.91 -47.03 4.96
N VAL A 182 -7.07 -47.57 4.56
CA VAL A 182 -7.65 -48.74 5.23
C VAL A 182 -6.78 -49.94 4.85
N SER A 183 -6.25 -50.65 5.83
CA SER A 183 -5.89 -52.07 5.67
C SER A 183 -6.05 -52.78 7.01
N THR A 184 -7.20 -53.45 7.09
CA THR A 184 -7.44 -54.66 7.87
C THR A 184 -6.21 -55.57 7.88
N VAL A 185 -5.84 -56.08 9.05
CA VAL A 185 -5.25 -57.42 9.17
C VAL A 185 -5.72 -58.03 10.48
N GLU A 186 -6.59 -59.03 10.33
CA GLU A 186 -6.79 -60.09 11.30
C GLU A 186 -5.50 -60.89 11.48
N ALA A 187 -5.19 -61.26 12.73
CA ALA A 187 -4.77 -62.59 13.17
C ALA A 187 -4.66 -62.61 14.69
#